data_AF-A0A2E4D6C9-F1
#
_entry.id   AF-A0A2E4D6C9-F1
#
_cell.length_a   1.000
_cell.length_b   1.000
_cell.length_c   1.000
_cell.angle_alpha   90.00
_cell.angle_beta   90.00
_cell.angle_gamma   90.00
#
_symmetry.space_group_name_H-M   'P 1'
#
loop_
_entity.id
_entity.type
_entity.pdbx_description
1 polymer ?
#
loop_
_entity_poly.entity_id
_entity_poly.type
_entity_poly.pdbx_seq_one_letter_code
_entity_poly.pdbx_strand_id
1 'polypeptide(L)'
;MSTKIISLDKQRRLKELKRQESVIKGYLSKLKQEELQYEANYIMNKVNEDELSEEFLLRGALLMDELAKRMDANKMANTINLFSQNLRKRLDDKFLQ
;
A
#
# COMPACT_ATOMS: atom_id res chain seq x y z
N MET A 1 28.91 26.77 -11.91
CA MET A 1 28.49 25.46 -12.45
C MET A 1 27.87 24.66 -11.32
N SER A 2 26.57 24.37 -11.40
CA SER A 2 25.85 23.61 -10.37
C SER A 2 26.24 22.14 -10.50
N THR A 3 27.21 21.69 -9.71
CA THR A 3 27.63 20.30 -9.67
C THR A 3 26.42 19.45 -9.33
N LYS A 4 25.98 18.60 -10.29
CA LYS A 4 24.96 17.57 -10.11
C LYS A 4 25.50 16.53 -9.12
N ILE A 5 25.60 16.90 -7.84
CA ILE A 5 25.82 15.97 -6.74
C ILE A 5 24.46 15.26 -6.54
N ILE A 6 24.06 14.47 -7.53
CA ILE A 6 23.16 13.36 -7.25
C ILE A 6 24.04 12.46 -6.38
N SER A 7 23.87 12.55 -5.05
CA SER A 7 24.77 11.84 -4.14
C SER A 7 24.76 10.36 -4.50
N LEU A 8 25.95 9.76 -4.62
CA LEU A 8 26.11 8.33 -4.92
C LEU A 8 25.23 7.46 -4.01
N ASP A 9 24.99 7.93 -2.78
CA ASP A 9 24.11 7.28 -1.80
C ASP A 9 22.63 7.27 -2.22
N LYS A 10 22.13 8.35 -2.84
CA LYS A 10 20.77 8.37 -3.39
C LYS A 10 20.65 7.38 -4.56
N GLN A 11 21.68 7.28 -5.41
CA GLN A 11 21.68 6.33 -6.53
C GLN A 11 21.78 4.88 -6.06
N ARG A 12 22.60 4.60 -5.03
CA ARG A 12 22.70 3.28 -4.40
C ARG A 12 21.38 2.85 -3.77
N ARG A 13 20.74 3.75 -3.01
CA ARG A 13 19.40 3.52 -2.43
C ARG A 13 18.36 3.21 -3.50
N LEU A 14 18.29 4.01 -4.56
CA LEU A 14 17.37 3.79 -5.67
C LEU A 14 17.61 2.44 -6.37
N LYS A 15 18.87 2.07 -6.58
CA LYS A 15 19.23 0.78 -7.18
C LYS A 15 18.79 -0.40 -6.31
N GLU A 16 18.93 -0.27 -4.99
CA GLU A 16 18.49 -1.30 -4.05
C GLU A 16 16.97 -1.42 -4.00
N LEU A 17 16.25 -0.30 -3.94
CA LEU A 17 14.78 -0.28 -4.03
C LEU A 17 14.27 -0.98 -5.31
N LYS A 18 14.89 -0.73 -6.45
CA LYS A 18 14.55 -1.41 -7.72
C LYS A 18 14.81 -2.92 -7.71
N ARG A 19 15.85 -3.37 -6.98
CA ARG A 19 16.11 -4.81 -6.82
C ARG A 19 15.04 -5.44 -5.92
N GLN A 20 14.72 -4.78 -4.82
CA GLN A 20 13.68 -5.22 -3.89
C GLN A 20 12.31 -5.26 -4.58
N GLU A 21 11.99 -4.31 -5.45
CA GLU A 21 10.74 -4.25 -6.20
C GLU A 21 10.44 -5.57 -6.94
N SER A 22 11.43 -6.14 -7.65
CA SER A 22 11.22 -7.41 -8.37
C SER A 22 10.95 -8.58 -7.42
N VAL A 23 11.60 -8.61 -6.26
CA VAL A 23 11.42 -9.65 -5.24
C VAL A 23 10.03 -9.51 -4.60
N ILE A 24 9.65 -8.29 -4.24
CA ILE A 24 8.35 -7.96 -3.64
C ILE A 24 7.22 -8.31 -4.62
N LYS A 25 7.33 -7.92 -5.89
CA LYS A 25 6.35 -8.30 -6.94
C LYS A 25 6.19 -9.82 -7.04
N GLY A 26 7.28 -10.57 -7.02
CA GLY A 26 7.24 -12.04 -7.07
C GLY A 26 6.67 -12.69 -5.81
N TYR A 27 6.78 -12.04 -4.65
CA TYR A 27 6.12 -12.47 -3.42
C TYR A 27 4.61 -12.19 -3.49
N LEU A 28 4.22 -10.94 -3.78
CA LEU A 28 2.82 -10.52 -3.88
C LEU A 28 2.06 -11.32 -4.94
N SER A 29 2.71 -11.65 -6.06
CA SER A 29 2.07 -12.43 -7.11
C SER A 29 1.69 -13.85 -6.67
N LYS A 30 2.32 -14.38 -5.62
CA LYS A 30 2.04 -15.72 -5.08
C LYS A 30 0.97 -15.74 -4.00
N LEU A 31 0.63 -14.59 -3.43
CA LEU A 31 -0.39 -14.48 -2.40
C LEU A 31 -1.78 -14.74 -2.97
N LYS A 32 -2.65 -15.32 -2.16
CA LYS A 32 -4.10 -15.41 -2.43
C LYS A 32 -4.75 -14.05 -2.22
N GLN A 33 -5.97 -13.90 -2.74
CA GLN A 33 -6.73 -12.63 -2.64
C GLN A 33 -6.95 -12.19 -1.18
N GLU A 34 -7.26 -13.11 -0.29
CA GLU A 34 -7.50 -12.83 1.15
C GLU A 34 -6.22 -12.34 1.85
N GLU A 35 -5.07 -12.94 1.50
CA GLU A 35 -3.76 -12.56 2.02
C GLU A 35 -3.37 -11.16 1.53
N LEU A 36 -3.62 -10.85 0.26
CA LEU A 36 -3.42 -9.49 -0.29
C LEU A 36 -4.31 -8.45 0.40
N GLN A 37 -5.57 -8.79 0.68
CA GLN A 37 -6.49 -7.91 1.41
C GLN A 37 -6.02 -7.67 2.85
N TYR A 38 -5.52 -8.71 3.53
CA TYR A 38 -4.97 -8.59 4.87
C TYR A 38 -3.79 -7.60 4.92
N GLU A 39 -2.82 -7.78 4.02
CA GLU A 39 -1.67 -6.87 3.89
C GLU A 39 -2.12 -5.43 3.58
N ALA A 40 -3.14 -5.26 2.72
CA ALA A 40 -3.61 -3.93 2.35
C ALA A 40 -4.30 -3.21 3.51
N ASN A 41 -5.08 -3.95 4.31
CA ASN A 41 -5.66 -3.41 5.54
C ASN A 41 -4.58 -2.99 6.54
N TYR A 42 -3.52 -3.80 6.69
CA TYR A 42 -2.39 -3.43 7.53
C TYR A 42 -1.74 -2.12 7.06
N ILE A 43 -1.44 -2.00 5.76
CA ILE A 43 -0.83 -0.79 5.20
C ILE A 43 -1.75 0.43 5.34
N MET A 44 -3.04 0.31 5.04
CA MET A 44 -4.00 1.42 5.18
C MET A 44 -4.13 1.89 6.63
N ASN A 45 -4.02 1.00 7.62
CA ASN A 45 -4.05 1.37 9.03
C ASN A 45 -2.77 2.09 9.47
N LYS A 46 -1.63 1.74 8.85
CA LYS A 46 -0.30 2.25 9.17
C LYS A 46 0.10 3.49 8.38
N VAL A 47 -0.54 3.77 7.25
CA VAL A 47 -0.16 4.88 6.36
C VAL A 47 -0.35 6.27 6.99
N ASN A 48 -1.08 6.37 8.10
CA ASN A 48 -1.29 7.61 8.84
C ASN A 48 -0.21 7.88 9.91
N GLU A 49 0.82 7.02 10.02
CA GLU A 49 1.95 7.24 10.93
C GLU A 49 2.95 8.24 10.30
N ASP A 50 3.46 9.18 11.11
CA ASP A 50 4.24 10.35 10.62
C ASP A 50 5.60 9.99 9.98
N GLU A 51 6.12 8.78 10.21
CA GLU A 51 7.42 8.34 9.68
C GLU A 51 7.33 6.95 9.03
N LEU A 52 7.01 6.91 7.73
CA LEU A 52 7.04 5.69 6.93
C LEU A 52 8.35 5.57 6.15
N SER A 53 8.97 4.40 6.20
CA SER A 53 10.20 4.14 5.43
C SER A 53 9.92 4.09 3.92
N GLU A 54 10.92 4.44 3.11
CA GLU A 54 10.85 4.34 1.64
C GLU A 54 10.48 2.93 1.18
N GLU A 55 10.95 1.91 1.88
CA GLU A 55 10.62 0.50 1.63
C GLU A 55 9.15 0.20 1.94
N PHE A 56 8.61 0.75 3.03
CA PHE A 56 7.20 0.58 3.38
C PHE A 56 6.29 1.20 2.32
N LEU A 57 6.63 2.40 1.86
CA LEU A 57 5.92 3.09 0.79
C LEU A 57 5.96 2.28 -0.52
N LEU A 58 7.13 1.74 -0.88
CA LEU A 58 7.28 0.89 -2.06
C LEU A 58 6.43 -0.39 -1.95
N ARG A 59 6.47 -1.08 -0.81
CA ARG A 59 5.64 -2.28 -0.57
C ARG A 59 4.15 -1.96 -0.68
N GLY A 60 3.72 -0.83 -0.11
CA GLY A 60 2.34 -0.34 -0.21
C GLY A 60 1.90 -0.11 -1.65
N ALA A 61 2.71 0.61 -2.43
CA ALA A 61 2.41 0.86 -3.84
C ALA A 61 2.27 -0.45 -4.65
N LEU A 62 3.23 -1.37 -4.49
CA LEU A 62 3.24 -2.63 -5.24
C LEU A 62 2.09 -3.57 -4.85
N LEU A 63 1.69 -3.56 -3.58
CA LEU A 63 0.55 -4.32 -3.09
C LEU A 63 -0.76 -3.81 -3.68
N MET A 64 -0.94 -2.48 -3.71
CA MET A 64 -2.14 -1.85 -4.29
C MET A 64 -2.22 -2.11 -5.80
N ASP A 65 -1.09 -2.06 -6.51
CA ASP A 65 -1.02 -2.44 -7.93
C ASP A 65 -1.43 -3.90 -8.16
N GLU A 66 -0.96 -4.83 -7.32
CA GLU A 66 -1.28 -6.25 -7.47
C GLU A 66 -2.74 -6.56 -7.14
N LEU A 67 -3.30 -5.90 -6.12
CA LEU A 67 -4.73 -5.96 -5.82
C LEU A 67 -5.57 -5.42 -6.97
N ALA A 68 -5.22 -4.25 -7.51
CA ALA A 68 -5.96 -3.63 -8.61
C ALA A 68 -6.02 -4.51 -9.86
N LYS A 69 -4.94 -5.26 -10.17
CA LYS A 69 -4.93 -6.21 -11.30
C LYS A 69 -5.88 -7.39 -11.13
N ARG A 70 -6.11 -7.81 -9.88
CA ARG A 70 -6.89 -9.02 -9.53
C ARG A 70 -8.33 -8.71 -9.17
N MET A 71 -8.61 -7.47 -8.78
CA MET A 71 -9.93 -7.03 -8.40
C MET A 71 -10.76 -6.72 -9.65
N ASP A 72 -11.81 -7.52 -9.84
CA ASP A 72 -12.92 -7.12 -10.70
C ASP A 72 -13.53 -5.82 -10.13
N ALA A 73 -13.80 -4.84 -10.99
CA ALA A 73 -14.34 -3.54 -10.60
C ALA A 73 -15.60 -3.67 -9.71
N ASN A 74 -16.42 -4.69 -9.95
CA ASN A 74 -17.61 -4.97 -9.15
C ASN A 74 -17.28 -5.43 -7.72
N LYS A 75 -16.21 -6.22 -7.56
CA LYS A 75 -15.73 -6.65 -6.22
C LYS A 75 -15.13 -5.48 -5.45
N MET A 76 -14.45 -4.56 -6.14
CA MET A 76 -13.90 -3.34 -5.53
C MET A 76 -15.00 -2.42 -5.01
N ALA A 77 -16.07 -2.23 -5.78
CA ALA A 77 -17.22 -1.45 -5.36
C ALA A 77 -17.85 -2.00 -4.07
N ASN A 78 -17.97 -3.33 -3.94
CA ASN A 78 -18.52 -3.95 -2.73
C ASN A 78 -17.64 -3.72 -1.50
N THR A 79 -16.31 -3.84 -1.63
CA THR A 79 -15.37 -3.56 -0.54
C THR A 79 -15.43 -2.08 -0.11
N ILE A 80 -15.49 -1.15 -1.08
CA ILE A 80 -15.62 0.29 -0.80
C ILE A 80 -16.94 0.61 -0.10
N ASN A 81 -18.04 0.02 -0.56
CA ASN A 81 -19.35 0.20 0.07
C ASN A 81 -19.38 -0.30 1.51
N LEU A 82 -18.82 -1.49 1.77
CA LEU A 82 -18.73 -2.05 3.12
C LEU A 82 -17.87 -1.16 4.04
N PHE A 83 -16.74 -0.66 3.52
CA PHE A 83 -15.89 0.27 4.26
C PHE A 83 -16.62 1.58 4.59
N SER A 84 -17.35 2.15 3.63
CA SER A 84 -18.19 3.34 3.83
C SER A 84 -19.26 3.13 4.90
N GLN A 85 -19.95 1.98 4.88
CA GLN A 85 -20.96 1.63 5.88
C GLN A 85 -20.36 1.54 7.29
N ASN A 86 -19.19 0.89 7.42
CA ASN A 86 -18.50 0.79 8.71
C ASN A 86 -18.04 2.16 9.24
N LEU A 87 -17.60 3.07 8.37
CA LEU A 87 -17.27 4.44 8.75
C LEU A 87 -18.51 5.20 9.26
N ARG A 88 -19.64 5.10 8.54
CA ARG A 88 -20.91 5.73 8.95
C ARG A 88 -21.37 5.22 10.31
N LYS A 89 -21.33 3.89 10.50
CA LYS A 89 -21.70 3.27 11.79
C LYS A 89 -20.82 3.78 12.94
N ARG A 90 -19.50 3.87 12.75
CA ARG A 90 -18.59 4.44 13.76
C ARG A 90 -18.87 5.92 14.05
N LEU A 91 -19.35 6.67 13.06
CA LEU A 91 -19.75 8.05 13.22
C LEU A 91 -21.02 8.14 14.08
N ASP A 92 -22.04 7.34 13.75
CA ASP A 92 -23.31 7.26 14.49
C ASP A 92 -23.08 6.83 15.95
N ASP A 93 -22.24 5.82 16.17
CA ASP A 93 -21.86 5.33 17.50
C ASP A 93 -21.16 6.42 18.34
N LYS A 94 -20.41 7.34 17.71
CA LYS A 94 -19.79 8.49 18.40
C LYS A 94 -20.77 9.61 18.75
N PHE A 95 -21.87 9.74 18.00
CA PHE A 95 -22.87 10.78 18.23
C PHE A 95 -24.01 10.34 19.17
N LEU A 96 -24.14 9.03 19.43
CA LEU A 96 -25.13 8.44 20.35
C LEU A 96 -24.57 8.16 21.76
N GLN A 97 -23.32 8.52 22.03
CA GLN A 97 -22.72 8.59 23.38
C GLN A 97 -22.88 9.98 23.97
#